data_AF-G4SUP3-F1
#
_entry.id   AF-G4SUP3-F1
#
_cell.length_a   1.000
_cell.length_b   1.000
_cell.length_c   1.000
_cell.angle_alpha   90.00
_cell.angle_beta   90.00
_cell.angle_gamma   90.00
#
_symmetry.space_group_name_H-M   'P 1'
#
loop_
_entity.id
_entity.type
_entity.pdbx_description
1 polymer ?
#
loop_
_entity_poly.entity_id
_entity_poly.type
_entity_poly.pdbx_seq_one_letter_code
_entity_poly.pdbx_strand_id
1 'polypeptide(L)'
;MRLSPIQKQAICESALRHFGKEAQIWLFGSRVDDTRKGGDIDLYIETPTQNAEELITAKLQFLRELHKKIGDQKIDIVLHRAGTPVDLPIYRIAKQTGVRLQ
;
A
#
# COMPACT_ATOMS: atom_id res chain seq x y z
N MET A 1 3.66 -14.59 3.32
CA MET A 1 3.51 -13.14 3.55
C MET A 1 3.82 -12.80 5.01
N ARG A 2 4.83 -11.94 5.21
CA ARG A 2 5.34 -11.50 6.50
C ARG A 2 4.63 -10.24 7.03
N LEU A 3 3.30 -10.29 7.06
CA LEU A 3 2.45 -9.32 7.73
C LEU A 3 1.64 -10.03 8.81
N SER A 4 1.66 -9.49 10.04
CA SER A 4 0.75 -10.00 11.07
C SER A 4 -0.71 -9.69 10.69
N PRO A 5 -1.69 -10.45 11.22
CA PRO A 5 -3.11 -10.16 10.98
C PRO A 5 -3.48 -8.72 11.35
N ILE A 6 -2.93 -8.21 12.47
CA ILE A 6 -3.13 -6.84 12.94
C ILE A 6 -2.54 -5.83 11.93
N GLN A 7 -1.36 -6.09 11.38
CA GLN A 7 -0.75 -5.23 10.37
C GLN A 7 -1.55 -5.20 9.08
N LYS A 8 -1.95 -6.38 8.57
CA LYS A 8 -2.79 -6.47 7.37
C LYS A 8 -4.09 -5.70 7.56
N GLN A 9 -4.76 -5.89 8.69
CA GLN A 9 -6.01 -5.20 8.98
C GLN A 9 -5.82 -3.69 9.08
N ALA A 10 -4.81 -3.23 9.82
CA ALA A 10 -4.49 -1.81 9.93
C ALA A 10 -4.21 -1.18 8.56
N ILE A 11 -3.43 -1.85 7.70
CA ILE A 11 -3.14 -1.41 6.33
C ILE A 11 -4.42 -1.28 5.52
N CYS A 12 -5.26 -2.31 5.48
CA CYS A 12 -6.47 -2.31 4.66
C CYS A 12 -7.45 -1.22 5.13
N GLU A 13 -7.74 -1.16 6.43
CA GLU A 13 -8.68 -0.17 6.99
C GLU A 13 -8.21 1.27 6.77
N SER A 14 -6.93 1.54 7.03
CA SER A 14 -6.38 2.88 6.84
C SER A 14 -6.31 3.24 5.36
N ALA A 15 -6.02 2.29 4.47
CA ALA A 15 -5.99 2.54 3.03
C ALA A 15 -7.39 2.88 2.50
N LEU A 16 -8.41 2.11 2.87
CA LEU A 16 -9.80 2.38 2.47
C LEU A 16 -10.33 3.72 3.01
N ARG A 17 -9.85 4.14 4.20
CA ARG A 17 -10.21 5.42 4.80
C ARG A 17 -9.61 6.61 4.05
N HIS A 18 -8.33 6.53 3.67
CA HIS A 18 -7.59 7.68 3.11
C HIS A 18 -7.57 7.70 1.59
N PHE A 19 -7.65 6.55 0.93
CA PHE A 19 -7.57 6.43 -0.53
C PHE A 19 -8.91 6.03 -1.19
N GLY A 20 -9.98 5.92 -0.38
CA GLY A 20 -11.33 5.62 -0.85
C GLY A 20 -11.71 4.14 -0.71
N LYS A 21 -13.01 3.87 -0.63
CA LYS A 21 -13.57 2.51 -0.40
C LYS A 21 -13.31 1.53 -1.54
N GLU A 22 -13.02 2.04 -2.73
CA GLU A 22 -12.71 1.25 -3.92
C GLU A 22 -11.20 1.09 -4.12
N ALA A 23 -10.39 1.57 -3.17
CA ALA A 23 -8.94 1.41 -3.25
C ALA A 23 -8.56 -0.07 -3.24
N GLN A 24 -7.73 -0.46 -4.19
CA GLN A 24 -7.18 -1.81 -4.29
C GLN A 24 -5.77 -1.80 -3.73
N ILE A 25 -5.44 -2.77 -2.88
CA ILE A 25 -4.16 -2.79 -2.15
C ILE A 25 -3.43 -4.10 -2.42
N TRP A 26 -2.16 -4.00 -2.76
CA TRP A 26 -1.23 -5.12 -2.88
C TRP A 26 -0.05 -4.92 -1.97
N LEU A 27 0.34 -5.99 -1.26
CA LEU A 27 1.69 -6.11 -0.71
C LEU A 27 2.59 -6.67 -1.80
N PHE A 28 3.71 -6.02 -2.08
CA PHE A 28 4.72 -6.56 -2.98
C PHE A 28 6.11 -6.56 -2.32
N GLY A 29 7.14 -6.84 -3.11
CA GLY A 29 8.52 -6.77 -2.63
C GLY A 29 8.88 -7.83 -1.60
N SER A 30 9.73 -7.45 -0.64
CA SER A 30 10.46 -8.41 0.19
C SER A 30 9.57 -9.20 1.16
N ARG A 31 8.43 -8.64 1.58
CA ARG A 31 7.54 -9.23 2.59
C ARG A 31 6.47 -10.17 2.03
N VAL A 32 6.41 -10.36 0.71
CA VAL A 32 5.58 -11.40 0.12
C VAL A 32 6.10 -12.79 0.49
N ASP A 33 7.42 -12.97 0.48
CA ASP A 33 8.12 -14.21 0.74
C ASP A 33 8.46 -14.38 2.24
N ASP A 34 7.99 -15.48 2.83
CA ASP A 34 8.21 -15.82 4.24
C ASP A 34 9.62 -16.33 4.54
N THR A 35 10.36 -16.76 3.52
CA THR A 35 11.72 -17.30 3.69
C THR A 35 12.78 -16.21 3.83
N ARG A 36 12.45 -14.96 3.48
CA ARG A 36 13.35 -13.80 3.57
C ARG A 36 13.38 -13.19 4.97
N LYS A 37 14.48 -12.50 5.30
CA LYS A 37 14.67 -11.80 6.58
C LYS A 37 14.66 -10.28 6.38
N GLY A 38 14.14 -9.55 7.37
CA GLY A 38 14.08 -8.08 7.35
C GLY A 38 13.21 -7.52 6.23
N GLY A 39 13.35 -6.22 5.97
CA GLY A 39 12.72 -5.54 4.83
C GLY A 39 11.51 -4.68 5.18
N ASP A 40 11.25 -3.76 4.26
CA ASP A 40 10.23 -2.74 4.37
C ASP A 40 8.87 -3.30 3.90
N ILE A 41 7.78 -2.63 4.29
CA ILE A 41 6.44 -2.98 3.81
C ILE A 41 6.21 -2.21 2.50
N ASP A 42 6.42 -2.88 1.37
CA ASP A 42 6.17 -2.32 0.04
C ASP A 42 4.68 -2.47 -0.32
N LEU A 43 3.95 -1.35 -0.38
CA LEU A 43 2.53 -1.31 -0.71
C LEU A 43 2.29 -0.63 -2.05
N TYR A 44 1.52 -1.30 -2.89
CA TYR A 44 0.97 -0.73 -4.11
C TYR A 44 -0.52 -0.49 -3.91
N ILE A 45 -0.97 0.75 -4.14
CA ILE A 45 -2.35 1.16 -3.92
C ILE A 45 -2.88 1.82 -5.18
N GLU A 46 -3.95 1.24 -5.74
CA GLU A 46 -4.76 1.87 -6.78
C GLU A 46 -5.93 2.59 -6.14
N THR A 47 -6.15 3.85 -6.51
CA THR A 47 -7.17 4.71 -5.90
C THR A 47 -7.98 5.43 -6.96
N PRO A 48 -9.30 5.59 -6.76
CA PRO A 48 -10.14 6.38 -7.65
C PRO A 48 -9.82 7.89 -7.60
N THR A 49 -9.17 8.37 -6.54
CA THR A 49 -8.84 9.79 -6.37
C THR A 49 -7.89 10.27 -7.48
N GLN A 50 -8.31 11.27 -8.25
CA GLN A 50 -7.53 11.83 -9.36
C GLN A 50 -6.68 13.05 -8.95
N ASN A 51 -7.06 13.73 -7.87
CA ASN A 51 -6.40 14.94 -7.40
C ASN A 51 -5.05 14.61 -6.72
N ALA A 52 -3.96 15.13 -7.29
CA ALA A 52 -2.62 14.87 -6.80
C ALA A 52 -2.34 15.47 -5.41
N GLU A 53 -2.87 16.65 -5.11
CA GLU A 53 -2.69 17.30 -3.80
C GLU A 53 -3.40 16.50 -2.70
N GLU A 54 -4.64 16.08 -2.96
CA GLU A 54 -5.41 15.23 -2.05
C GLU A 54 -4.69 13.90 -1.78
N LEU A 55 -4.10 13.30 -2.81
CA LEU A 55 -3.32 12.07 -2.67
C LEU A 55 -2.07 12.23 -1.81
N ILE A 56 -1.38 13.37 -1.92
CA ILE A 56 -0.21 13.65 -1.08
C ILE A 56 -0.67 13.77 0.39
N THR A 57 -1.75 14.51 0.65
CA THR A 57 -2.32 14.65 1.99
C THR A 57 -2.78 13.29 2.54
N ALA A 58 -3.53 12.52 1.76
CA ALA A 58 -3.98 11.17 2.13
C ALA A 58 -2.79 10.23 2.41
N LYS A 59 -1.73 10.29 1.60
CA LYS A 59 -0.50 9.50 1.84
C LYS A 59 0.13 9.81 3.19
N LEU A 60 0.28 11.08 3.52
CA LEU A 60 0.86 11.50 4.81
C LEU A 60 -0.04 11.10 5.98
N GLN A 61 -1.35 11.25 5.84
CA GLN A 61 -2.32 10.85 6.87
C GLN A 61 -2.34 9.34 7.08
N PHE A 62 -2.29 8.57 6.00
CA PHE A 62 -2.19 7.11 6.02
C PHE A 62 -0.93 6.63 6.73
N LEU A 63 0.25 7.15 6.36
CA LEU A 63 1.51 6.80 7.01
C LEU A 63 1.49 7.11 8.51
N ARG A 64 0.98 8.29 8.88
CA ARG A 64 0.83 8.69 10.28
C ARG A 64 -0.13 7.76 11.04
N GLU A 65 -1.24 7.35 10.44
CA GLU A 65 -2.19 6.43 11.07
C GLU A 65 -1.58 5.04 11.26
N LEU A 66 -0.88 4.51 10.25
CA LEU A 66 -0.19 3.23 10.37
C LEU A 66 0.88 3.26 11.44
N HIS A 67 1.71 4.30 11.48
CA HIS A 67 2.71 4.45 12.53
C HIS A 67 2.10 4.40 13.94
N LYS A 68 0.90 4.99 14.13
CA LYS A 68 0.17 4.90 15.41
C LYS A 68 -0.38 3.49 15.70
N LYS A 69 -0.85 2.77 14.69
CA LYS A 69 -1.49 1.45 14.87
C LYS A 69 -0.48 0.31 15.02
N ILE A 70 0.62 0.35 14.26
CA ILE A 70 1.55 -0.78 14.12
C ILE A 70 3.00 -0.42 14.48
N GLY A 71 3.22 0.78 15.02
CA GLY A 71 4.52 1.27 15.48
C GLY A 71 5.43 1.73 14.34
N ASP A 72 6.70 1.91 14.68
CA ASP A 72 7.72 2.30 13.71
C ASP A 72 8.01 1.13 12.76
N GLN A 73 7.46 1.24 11.55
CA GLN A 73 7.68 0.32 10.45
C GLN A 73 8.06 1.17 9.24
N LYS A 74 9.07 0.72 8.51
CA LYS A 74 9.39 1.28 7.20
C LYS A 74 8.33 0.81 6.20
N ILE A 75 7.58 1.75 5.64
CA ILE A 75 6.48 1.49 4.72
C ILE A 75 6.71 2.33 3.46
N ASP A 76 6.93 1.67 2.34
CA ASP A 76 7.06 2.31 1.04
C ASP A 76 5.76 2.17 0.27
N ILE A 77 5.26 3.30 -0.24
CA ILE A 77 3.94 3.37 -0.89
C ILE A 77 4.10 3.86 -2.32
N VAL A 78 3.68 3.01 -3.24
CA VAL A 78 3.51 3.31 -4.66
C VAL A 78 2.01 3.54 -4.91
N LEU A 79 1.65 4.79 -5.22
CA LEU A 79 0.29 5.17 -5.56
C LEU A 79 0.08 5.17 -7.07
N HIS A 80 -1.05 4.63 -7.49
CA HIS A 80 -1.52 4.70 -8.87
C HIS A 80 -2.97 5.23 -8.91
N ARG A 81 -3.17 6.23 -9.76
CA ARG A 81 -4.48 6.84 -10.01
C ARG A 81 -5.22 6.01 -11.04
N ALA A 82 -6.36 5.42 -10.64
CA ALA A 82 -7.16 4.61 -11.54
C ALA A 82 -7.55 5.43 -12.79
N GLY A 83 -7.43 4.84 -13.99
CA GLY A 83 -7.78 5.51 -15.25
C GLY A 83 -6.70 6.42 -15.84
N THR A 84 -5.55 6.60 -15.18
CA THR A 84 -4.38 7.23 -15.84
C THR A 84 -3.63 6.21 -16.70
N PRO A 85 -3.24 6.54 -17.94
CA PRO A 85 -2.56 5.60 -18.85
C PRO A 85 -1.07 5.40 -18.50
N VAL A 86 -0.71 5.59 -17.23
CA VAL A 86 0.67 5.49 -16.76
C VAL A 86 0.96 4.03 -16.44
N ASP A 87 1.81 3.41 -17.24
CA ASP A 87 2.24 2.03 -17.04
C ASP A 87 3.74 1.99 -16.70
N LEU A 88 4.03 2.09 -15.40
CA LEU A 88 5.40 1.99 -14.89
C LEU A 88 5.76 0.51 -14.64
N PRO A 89 7.02 0.09 -14.86
CA PRO A 89 7.47 -1.27 -14.58
C PRO A 89 7.13 -1.73 -13.15
N ILE A 90 7.20 -0.81 -12.18
CA ILE A 90 6.88 -1.09 -10.78
C ILE A 90 5.41 -1.47 -10.56
N TYR A 91 4.48 -0.96 -11.37
CA TYR A 91 3.06 -1.33 -11.29
C TYR A 91 2.85 -2.77 -11.75
N ARG A 92 3.52 -3.16 -12.83
CA ARG A 92 3.49 -4.53 -13.35
C ARG A 92 4.10 -5.50 -12.34
N ILE A 93 5.26 -5.18 -11.79
CA ILE A 93 5.93 -5.99 -10.76
C ILE A 93 5.01 -6.15 -9.54
N ALA A 94 4.45 -5.05 -9.02
CA ALA A 94 3.57 -5.11 -7.86
C ALA A 94 2.34 -6.01 -8.09
N LYS A 95 1.72 -5.95 -9.27
CA LYS A 95 0.56 -6.81 -9.60
C LYS A 95 0.93 -8.27 -9.89
N GLN A 96 2.10 -8.52 -10.48
CA GLN A 96 2.54 -9.87 -10.86
C GLN A 96 3.11 -10.66 -9.67
N THR A 97 3.93 -10.01 -8.84
CA THR A 97 4.62 -10.67 -7.72
C THR A 97 3.95 -10.40 -6.38
N GLY A 98 3.06 -9.40 -6.31
CA GLY A 98 2.40 -9.01 -5.07
C GLY A 98 1.22 -9.88 -4.71
N VAL A 99 0.86 -9.84 -3.43
CA VAL A 99 -0.34 -10.47 -2.87
C VAL A 99 -1.39 -9.39 -2.67
N ARG A 100 -2.56 -9.58 -3.29
CA ARG A 100 -3.70 -8.69 -3.10
C ARG A 100 -4.24 -8.79 -1.68
N LEU A 101 -4.36 -7.66 -1.01
CA LEU A 101 -4.88 -7.56 0.36
C LEU A 101 -6.37 -7.19 0.37
N GLN A 102 -6.83 -6.42 -0.64
CA GLN A 102 -8.18 -5.91 -0.83
C GLN A 102 -8.46 -5.64 -2.32
#